data_AF-A0A0R1DWB5-F1
#
_entry.id   AF-A0A0R1DWB5-F1
#
_cell.length_a   1.000
_cell.length_b   1.000
_cell.length_c   1.000
_cell.angle_alpha   90.00
_cell.angle_beta   90.00
_cell.angle_gamma   90.00
#
_symmetry.space_group_name_H-M   'P 1'
#
loop_
_entity.id
_entity.type
_entity.pdbx_description
1 polymer ?
#
loop_
_entity_poly.entity_id
_entity_poly.type
_entity_poly.pdbx_seq_one_letter_code
_entity_poly.pdbx_strand_id
1 'polypeptide(L)'
;MCICSTKVLKFSLLAFIHIAAGFNGAQIAKDITLLDKLVGHHHVMLIISLALCVIILVVFLLAIFAAIKDHILALNVTLICLIIKVVAKGVIVIVCTVTIETSIENTAAHLWFFLCWKFTTICMILTLFYYMRLTEPSREAV
;
A
#
# COMPACT_ATOMS: atom_id res chain seq x y z
N MET A 1 -20.07 17.32 -15.84
CA MET A 1 -20.13 16.78 -14.47
C MET A 1 -20.24 15.26 -14.53
N CYS A 2 -19.14 14.52 -14.40
CA CYS A 2 -19.20 13.07 -14.25
C CYS A 2 -19.64 12.73 -12.82
N ILE A 3 -20.87 12.26 -12.71
CA ILE A 3 -21.52 11.73 -11.50
C ILE A 3 -20.90 10.35 -11.21
N CYS A 4 -19.62 10.31 -10.83
CA CYS A 4 -19.18 9.20 -10.00
C CYS A 4 -19.72 9.47 -8.61
N SER A 5 -20.79 8.77 -8.25
CA SER A 5 -21.37 8.83 -6.90
C SER A 5 -20.26 8.57 -5.89
N THR A 6 -20.06 9.49 -4.93
CA THR A 6 -19.06 9.38 -3.86
C THR A 6 -19.19 8.06 -3.10
N LYS A 7 -20.40 7.49 -3.06
CA LYS A 7 -20.67 6.15 -2.52
C LYS A 7 -19.95 5.04 -3.27
N VAL A 8 -19.96 5.07 -4.60
CA VAL A 8 -19.26 4.09 -5.45
C VAL A 8 -17.75 4.22 -5.24
N LEU A 9 -17.23 5.45 -5.22
CA LEU A 9 -15.80 5.69 -4.97
C LEU A 9 -15.37 5.21 -3.57
N LYS A 10 -16.18 5.47 -2.55
CA LYS A 10 -15.96 5.01 -1.17
C LYS A 10 -15.99 3.49 -1.07
N PHE A 11 -16.96 2.83 -1.71
CA PHE A 11 -17.07 1.36 -1.69
C PHE A 11 -15.89 0.70 -2.43
N SER A 12 -15.54 1.21 -3.60
CA SER A 12 -14.36 0.77 -4.35
C SER A 12 -13.09 0.96 -3.53
N LEU A 13 -12.88 2.14 -2.94
CA LEU A 13 -11.72 2.42 -2.10
C LEU A 13 -11.63 1.45 -0.92
N LEU A 14 -12.75 1.20 -0.23
CA LEU A 14 -12.79 0.26 0.89
C LEU A 14 -12.42 -1.17 0.48
N ALA A 15 -12.95 -1.64 -0.66
CA ALA A 15 -12.62 -2.96 -1.21
C ALA A 15 -11.13 -3.08 -1.56
N PHE A 16 -10.58 -2.07 -2.25
CA PHE A 16 -9.16 -2.05 -2.60
C PHE A 16 -8.24 -2.01 -1.38
N ILE A 17 -8.60 -1.24 -0.33
CA ILE A 17 -7.80 -1.21 0.91
C ILE A 17 -7.81 -2.58 1.61
N HIS A 18 -8.96 -3.26 1.69
CA HIS A 18 -9.03 -4.60 2.27
C HIS A 18 -8.17 -5.61 1.50
N ILE A 19 -8.24 -5.57 0.18
CA ILE A 19 -7.42 -6.43 -0.68
C ILE A 19 -5.93 -6.12 -0.50
N ALA A 20 -5.54 -4.84 -0.49
CA ALA A 20 -4.16 -4.43 -0.26
C ALA A 20 -3.63 -4.83 1.12
N ALA A 21 -4.46 -4.75 2.16
CA ALA A 21 -4.12 -5.25 3.50
C ALA A 21 -3.91 -6.78 3.49
N GLY A 22 -4.77 -7.53 2.81
CA GLY A 22 -4.63 -8.98 2.64
C GLY A 22 -3.34 -9.38 1.92
N PHE A 23 -2.98 -8.70 0.83
CA PHE A 23 -1.71 -8.94 0.12
C PHE A 23 -0.49 -8.63 1.00
N ASN A 24 -0.54 -7.59 1.83
CA ASN A 24 0.55 -7.31 2.78
C ASN A 24 0.64 -8.39 3.85
N GLY A 25 -0.49 -8.90 4.35
CA GLY A 25 -0.50 -10.03 5.29
C GLY A 25 0.13 -11.30 4.70
N ALA A 26 -0.18 -11.61 3.44
CA ALA A 26 0.45 -12.72 2.72
C ALA A 26 1.96 -12.50 2.54
N GLN A 27 2.39 -11.27 2.25
CA GLN A 27 3.80 -10.94 2.17
C GLN A 27 4.51 -11.10 3.52
N ILE A 28 3.90 -10.68 4.62
CA ILE A 28 4.42 -10.84 5.99
C ILE A 28 4.61 -12.32 6.32
N ALA A 29 3.59 -13.15 6.08
CA ALA A 29 3.68 -14.58 6.35
C ALA A 29 4.85 -15.24 5.59
N LYS A 30 5.09 -14.78 4.36
CA LYS A 30 6.20 -15.23 3.52
C LYS A 30 7.56 -14.74 4.04
N ASP A 31 7.67 -13.46 4.39
CA ASP A 31 8.91 -12.90 4.92
C ASP A 31 9.26 -13.58 6.26
N ILE A 32 8.29 -13.88 7.12
CA ILE A 32 8.54 -14.64 8.37
C ILE A 32 9.05 -16.06 8.09
N THR A 33 8.47 -16.77 7.11
CA THR A 33 8.93 -18.13 6.76
C THR A 33 10.32 -18.15 6.12
N LEU A 34 10.73 -17.07 5.45
CA LEU A 34 12.08 -16.91 4.93
C LEU A 34 13.08 -16.54 6.03
N LEU A 35 12.66 -15.74 7.01
CA LEU A 35 13.48 -15.37 8.17
C LEU A 35 13.94 -16.59 8.97
N ASP A 36 13.03 -17.55 9.17
CA ASP A 36 13.29 -18.81 9.88
C ASP A 36 14.34 -19.69 9.17
N LYS A 37 14.50 -19.53 7.86
CA LYS A 37 15.41 -20.34 7.02
C LYS A 37 16.77 -19.71 6.77
N LEU A 38 16.98 -18.45 7.13
CA LEU A 38 18.20 -17.71 6.79
C LEU A 38 19.18 -17.66 7.97
N VAL A 39 20.49 -17.58 7.67
CA VAL A 39 21.57 -17.35 8.65
C VAL A 39 22.47 -16.22 8.11
N GLY A 40 22.80 -15.21 8.93
CA GLY A 40 23.74 -14.14 8.56
C GLY A 40 23.13 -12.84 8.01
N HIS A 41 23.88 -12.10 7.17
CA HIS A 41 23.66 -10.68 6.83
C HIS A 41 22.33 -10.36 6.12
N HIS A 42 21.69 -11.34 5.48
CA HIS A 42 20.37 -11.19 4.84
C HIS A 42 19.21 -11.01 5.84
N HIS A 43 19.41 -11.31 7.12
CA HIS A 43 18.41 -11.06 8.18
C HIS A 43 18.01 -9.59 8.27
N VAL A 44 18.98 -8.68 8.15
CA VAL A 44 18.74 -7.24 8.34
C VAL A 44 17.80 -6.68 7.27
N MET A 45 18.02 -7.05 6.01
CA MET A 45 17.18 -6.60 4.90
C MET A 45 15.75 -7.14 5.01
N LEU A 46 15.60 -8.38 5.48
CA LEU A 46 14.29 -9.00 5.67
C LEU A 46 13.52 -8.39 6.84
N ILE A 47 14.19 -8.09 7.95
CA ILE A 47 13.60 -7.40 9.11
C ILE A 47 13.11 -6.01 8.72
N ILE A 48 13.87 -5.27 7.92
CA ILE A 48 13.46 -3.96 7.40
C ILE A 48 12.19 -4.10 6.52
N SER A 49 12.14 -5.09 5.62
CA SER A 49 10.95 -5.38 4.81
C SER A 49 9.73 -5.69 5.67
N LEU A 50 9.91 -6.54 6.68
CA LEU A 50 8.85 -6.96 7.60
C LEU A 50 8.30 -5.77 8.41
N ALA A 51 9.19 -4.94 8.96
CA ALA A 51 8.81 -3.74 9.70
C ALA A 51 8.03 -2.75 8.83
N LEU A 52 8.48 -2.53 7.59
CA LEU A 52 7.76 -1.71 6.62
C LEU A 52 6.36 -2.29 6.33
N CYS A 53 6.21 -3.61 6.17
CA CYS A 53 4.91 -4.23 5.94
C CYS A 53 3.93 -4.08 7.12
N VAL A 54 4.42 -4.13 8.36
CA VAL A 54 3.57 -3.89 9.56
C VAL A 54 3.12 -2.44 9.64
N ILE A 55 4.04 -1.48 9.46
CA ILE A 55 3.71 -0.06 9.35
C ILE A 55 2.68 0.15 8.23
N ILE A 56 2.81 -0.63 7.16
CA ILE A 56 1.90 -0.54 6.03
C ILE A 56 0.47 -0.92 6.38
N LEU A 57 0.28 -2.01 7.13
CA LEU A 57 -1.03 -2.45 7.61
C LEU A 57 -1.69 -1.41 8.52
N VAL A 58 -0.96 -0.80 9.44
CA VAL A 58 -1.50 0.23 10.34
C VAL A 58 -2.03 1.44 9.55
N VAL A 59 -1.28 1.92 8.58
CA VAL A 59 -1.72 3.03 7.70
C VAL A 59 -2.96 2.63 6.88
N PHE A 60 -3.09 1.37 6.45
CA PHE A 60 -4.30 0.92 5.76
C PHE A 60 -5.52 0.86 6.68
N LEU A 61 -5.35 0.51 7.95
CA LEU A 61 -6.44 0.59 8.95
C LEU A 61 -6.89 2.05 9.17
N LEU A 62 -5.94 2.98 9.24
CA LEU A 62 -6.24 4.41 9.30
C LEU A 62 -6.94 4.91 8.02
N ALA A 63 -6.56 4.39 6.85
CA ALA A 63 -7.23 4.68 5.59
C ALA A 63 -8.70 4.22 5.59
N ILE A 64 -8.98 3.02 6.11
CA ILE A 64 -10.33 2.50 6.28
C ILE A 64 -11.13 3.42 7.20
N PHE A 65 -10.55 3.79 8.36
CA PHE A 65 -11.20 4.68 9.31
C PHE A 65 -11.52 6.05 8.69
N ALA A 66 -10.57 6.65 7.99
CA ALA A 66 -10.73 7.93 7.31
C ALA A 66 -11.80 7.86 6.20
N ALA A 67 -11.79 6.78 5.40
CA ALA A 67 -12.78 6.55 4.36
C ALA A 67 -14.19 6.35 4.92
N ILE A 68 -14.33 5.70 6.10
CA ILE A 68 -15.62 5.51 6.76
C ILE A 68 -16.15 6.81 7.36
N LYS A 69 -15.30 7.56 8.07
CA LYS A 69 -15.67 8.74 8.85
C LYS A 69 -15.59 10.07 8.08
N ASP A 70 -15.19 10.03 6.81
CA ASP A 70 -15.05 11.21 5.92
C ASP A 70 -14.17 12.32 6.53
N HIS A 71 -13.20 11.92 7.37
CA HIS A 71 -12.34 12.84 8.11
C HIS A 71 -11.17 13.31 7.24
N ILE A 72 -11.31 14.49 6.64
CA ILE A 72 -10.38 15.03 5.62
C ILE A 72 -8.91 15.04 6.11
N LEU A 73 -8.67 15.41 7.38
CA LEU A 73 -7.31 15.40 7.96
C LEU A 73 -6.70 14.00 7.98
N ALA A 74 -7.50 12.99 8.36
CA ALA A 74 -7.03 11.60 8.43
C ALA A 74 -6.80 11.04 7.02
N LEU A 75 -7.61 11.46 6.06
CA LEU A 75 -7.46 11.12 4.65
C LEU A 75 -6.17 11.73 4.06
N ASN A 76 -5.84 12.98 4.41
CA ASN A 76 -4.62 13.65 3.97
C ASN A 76 -3.36 12.96 4.52
N VAL A 77 -3.33 12.66 5.83
CA VAL A 77 -2.22 11.91 6.47
C VAL A 77 -2.05 10.54 5.81
N THR A 78 -3.16 9.84 5.57
CA THR A 78 -3.17 8.55 4.88
C THR A 78 -2.60 8.66 3.47
N LEU A 79 -2.99 9.68 2.70
CA LEU A 79 -2.53 9.90 1.34
C LEU A 79 -1.01 10.12 1.30
N ILE A 80 -0.48 10.97 2.17
CA ILE A 80 0.97 11.21 2.29
C ILE A 80 1.70 9.90 2.61
N CYS A 81 1.19 9.12 3.56
CA CYS A 81 1.78 7.83 3.91
C CYS A 81 1.74 6.84 2.73
N LEU A 82 0.64 6.80 1.97
CA LEU A 82 0.52 5.95 0.78
C LEU A 82 1.50 6.36 -0.32
N ILE A 83 1.73 7.65 -0.54
CA ILE A 83 2.70 8.15 -1.52
C ILE A 83 4.11 7.71 -1.15
N ILE A 84 4.54 7.95 0.10
CA ILE A 84 5.88 7.56 0.58
C ILE A 84 6.09 6.05 0.40
N LYS A 85 5.06 5.24 0.69
CA LYS A 85 5.12 3.79 0.51
C LYS A 85 5.26 3.35 -0.94
N VAL A 86 4.47 3.93 -1.85
CA VAL A 86 4.53 3.60 -3.28
C VAL A 86 5.92 3.92 -3.83
N VAL A 87 6.50 5.05 -3.41
CA VAL A 87 7.87 5.43 -3.77
C VAL A 87 8.89 4.45 -3.19
N ALA A 88 8.84 4.17 -1.88
CA ALA A 88 9.79 3.25 -1.24
C ALA A 88 9.74 1.84 -1.85
N LYS A 89 8.55 1.27 -2.03
CA LYS A 89 8.39 -0.03 -2.72
C LYS A 89 8.83 0.06 -4.18
N GLY A 90 8.57 1.18 -4.86
CA GLY A 90 9.01 1.41 -6.23
C GLY A 90 10.53 1.37 -6.38
N VAL A 91 11.27 2.00 -5.47
CA VAL A 91 12.74 1.94 -5.44
C VAL A 91 13.22 0.50 -5.27
N ILE A 92 12.63 -0.26 -4.34
CA ILE A 92 12.97 -1.67 -4.14
C ILE A 92 12.67 -2.50 -5.39
N VAL A 93 11.51 -2.30 -6.04
CA VAL A 93 11.19 -2.98 -7.31
C VAL A 93 12.24 -2.65 -8.37
N ILE A 94 12.58 -1.37 -8.56
CA ILE A 94 13.55 -0.93 -9.57
C ILE A 94 14.92 -1.59 -9.31
N VAL A 95 15.42 -1.49 -8.07
CA VAL A 95 16.69 -2.11 -7.68
C VAL A 95 16.63 -3.62 -7.92
N CYS A 96 15.58 -4.31 -7.47
CA CYS A 96 15.42 -5.73 -7.72
C CYS A 96 15.39 -6.05 -9.22
N THR A 97 14.66 -5.29 -10.05
CA THR A 97 14.58 -5.56 -11.50
C THR A 97 15.88 -5.31 -12.25
N VAL A 98 16.68 -4.34 -11.82
CA VAL A 98 17.97 -3.99 -12.44
C VAL A 98 19.07 -4.96 -12.03
N THR A 99 18.94 -5.63 -10.88
CA THR A 99 19.98 -6.50 -10.30
C THR A 99 19.78 -8.00 -10.59
N ILE A 100 18.74 -8.41 -11.34
CA ILE A 100 18.45 -9.84 -11.55
C ILE A 100 19.40 -10.46 -12.59
N GLU A 101 20.43 -11.13 -12.06
CA GLU A 101 20.90 -12.42 -12.58
C GLU A 101 19.83 -13.49 -12.31
N THR A 102 19.57 -14.30 -13.33
CA THR A 102 18.49 -15.28 -13.45
C THR A 102 18.63 -16.47 -12.49
N SER A 103 18.03 -16.41 -11.29
CA SER A 103 17.77 -17.61 -10.49
C SER A 103 16.33 -17.67 -9.99
N ILE A 104 15.67 -18.78 -10.33
CA ILE A 104 14.22 -18.94 -10.44
C ILE A 104 13.53 -19.21 -9.07
N GLU A 105 14.29 -19.43 -7.99
CA GLU A 105 13.72 -19.79 -6.67
C GLU A 105 13.07 -18.62 -5.90
N ASN A 106 13.42 -17.36 -6.21
CA ASN A 106 12.84 -16.17 -5.54
C ASN A 106 11.55 -15.63 -6.20
N THR A 107 11.10 -16.24 -7.29
CA THR A 107 10.04 -15.72 -8.19
C THR A 107 8.73 -15.39 -7.47
N ALA A 108 8.28 -16.24 -6.55
CA ALA A 108 7.02 -16.00 -5.87
C ALA A 108 7.07 -14.79 -4.93
N ALA A 109 8.23 -14.48 -4.30
CA ALA A 109 8.32 -13.39 -3.32
C ALA A 109 8.24 -12.04 -4.03
N HIS A 110 9.02 -11.93 -5.11
CA HIS A 110 8.99 -10.78 -6.00
C HIS A 110 7.61 -10.58 -6.65
N LEU A 111 6.92 -11.67 -7.02
CA LEU A 111 5.58 -11.60 -7.59
C LEU A 111 4.56 -11.05 -6.58
N TRP A 112 4.54 -11.54 -5.34
CA TRP A 112 3.67 -11.01 -4.28
C TRP A 112 4.00 -9.56 -3.94
N PHE A 113 5.29 -9.21 -3.89
CA PHE A 113 5.74 -7.84 -3.67
C PHE A 113 5.28 -6.90 -4.80
N PHE A 114 5.40 -7.33 -6.05
CA PHE A 114 4.97 -6.58 -7.23
C PHE A 114 3.45 -6.39 -7.27
N LEU A 115 2.68 -7.45 -6.99
CA LEU A 115 1.23 -7.38 -6.86
C LEU A 115 0.81 -6.41 -5.75
N CYS A 116 1.41 -6.52 -4.57
CA CYS A 116 1.17 -5.61 -3.45
C CYS A 116 1.49 -4.15 -3.83
N TRP A 117 2.59 -3.90 -4.54
CA TRP A 117 2.94 -2.57 -5.04
C TRP A 117 1.89 -2.01 -6.01
N LYS A 118 1.41 -2.81 -6.96
CA LYS A 118 0.33 -2.41 -7.89
C LYS A 118 -0.97 -2.08 -7.16
N PHE A 119 -1.40 -2.93 -6.23
CA PHE A 119 -2.61 -2.68 -5.44
C PHE A 119 -2.49 -1.44 -4.56
N THR A 120 -1.34 -1.23 -3.92
CA THR A 120 -1.07 -0.03 -3.12
C THR A 120 -1.10 1.23 -3.97
N THR A 121 -0.59 1.16 -5.21
CA THR A 121 -0.63 2.27 -6.17
C THR A 121 -2.07 2.63 -6.55
N ILE A 122 -2.90 1.63 -6.85
CA ILE A 122 -4.33 1.85 -7.14
C ILE A 122 -5.06 2.45 -5.93
N CYS A 123 -4.80 1.94 -4.72
CA CYS A 123 -5.37 2.51 -3.49
C CYS A 123 -5.00 3.98 -3.31
N MET A 124 -3.73 4.35 -3.58
CA MET A 124 -3.25 5.72 -3.50
C MET A 124 -4.00 6.62 -4.48
N ILE A 125 -4.14 6.19 -5.74
CA ILE A 125 -4.88 6.93 -6.77
C ILE A 125 -6.35 7.13 -6.37
N LEU A 126 -7.03 6.07 -5.92
CA LEU A 126 -8.43 6.18 -5.47
C LEU A 126 -8.58 7.08 -4.24
N THR A 127 -7.63 7.02 -3.31
CA THR A 127 -7.59 7.90 -2.13
C THR A 127 -7.42 9.36 -2.56
N LEU A 128 -6.55 9.63 -3.53
CA LEU A 128 -6.33 10.96 -4.10
C LEU A 128 -7.61 11.51 -4.76
N PHE A 129 -8.28 10.70 -5.58
CA PHE A 129 -9.56 11.09 -6.19
C PHE A 129 -10.64 11.34 -5.14
N TYR A 130 -10.71 10.50 -4.10
CA TYR A 130 -11.65 10.68 -3.00
C TYR A 130 -11.37 11.96 -2.21
N TYR A 131 -10.09 12.23 -1.96
CA TYR A 131 -9.63 13.45 -1.30
C TYR A 131 -10.00 14.69 -2.10
N MET A 132 -9.66 14.75 -3.40
CA MET A 132 -10.00 15.91 -4.24
C MET A 132 -11.51 16.17 -4.24
N ARG A 133 -12.32 15.12 -4.34
CA ARG A 133 -13.79 15.23 -4.37
C ARG A 133 -14.42 15.62 -3.03
N LEU A 134 -13.79 15.31 -1.90
CA LEU A 134 -14.20 15.81 -0.59
C LEU A 134 -13.72 17.24 -0.33
N THR A 135 -12.59 17.63 -0.93
CA THR A 135 -11.99 18.95 -0.71
C THR A 135 -12.68 20.04 -1.53
N GLU A 136 -13.13 19.75 -2.76
CA GLU A 136 -13.93 20.66 -3.61
C GLU A 136 -15.12 21.29 -2.85
N PRO A 137 -16.06 20.53 -2.28
CA PRO A 137 -17.21 21.10 -1.57
C PRO A 137 -16.81 21.80 -0.26
N SER A 138 -15.70 21.40 0.38
CA SER A 138 -15.22 22.08 1.59
C SER A 138 -14.62 23.47 1.30
N ARG A 139 -14.03 23.65 0.10
CA ARG A 139 -13.40 24.90 -0.32
C ARG A 139 -14.43 25.92 -0.83
N GLU A 140 -15.55 25.46 -1.36
CA GLU A 140 -16.67 26.32 -1.77
C GLU A 140 -17.56 26.78 -0.59
N ALA A 141 -17.39 26.17 0.59
CA ALA A 141 -18.12 26.52 1.80
C ALA A 141 -17.43 27.59 2.67
N VAL A 142 -16.25 28.06 2.27
CA VAL A 142 -15.46 29.13 2.91
C VAL A 142 -15.49 30.36 2.01
#